data_AF-A0A7G9NW76-F1
#
_entry.id   AF-A0A7G9NW76-F1
#
_cell.length_a   1.000
_cell.length_b   1.000
_cell.length_c   1.000
_cell.angle_alpha   90.00
_cell.angle_beta   90.00
_cell.angle_gamma   90.00
#
_symmetry.space_group_name_H-M   'P 1'
#
loop_
_entity.id
_entity.type
_entity.pdbx_description
1 polymer ?
#
loop_
_entity_poly.entity_id
_entity_poly.type
_entity_poly.pdbx_seq_one_letter_code
_entity_poly.pdbx_strand_id
1 'polypeptide(L)'
;MTTFRILIAALAAGLLQAAVAQAAINPYATDGDTLHLWHFDEVSNPAADSAGSEDLTLSGSATFGATAVTGGFGTAMHVADFLSDDNGAYGSLGVSPTGFVTDAATGAFTMEAMIRPTIALGSITDNMQFISMEGAVQRSFQFRIKAGTGELDFINIGGGGSPAQVAIPTTGPDAYEVGAWYHVAVTYDGNEGSAGNFKFYWTKAEPGRTRANLLAERTMGNDLASTGNFVVGNENRAPSEDSFVGQIDETRISSAVREADQFIFSRNGTGPVLLADNFNTTDTADINADLGSRQTGLLAATTYSTLSDGAAIVNNQASFGATDSSTLSPNVNFADGAAGAAINSGGGFIIDFDVNPVSGSNDTGGDSDWFAVSFGHTSATPGGNPLITSGSADFGILFRDNGEFQMFDNGANVAPTASTFDANVFAGEVYNIRLVVDTDAAAAGTGGVRVFVNGVAIDLTNDITSLGYNFTWDAQGDNYIVFESRNEPAVFDNLLIAAIPTPAALPAGLMMFGLIALRRRAH
;
A
#
# COMPACT_ATOMS: atom_id res chain seq x y z
N MET A 1 -34.53 37.98 34.74
CA MET A 1 -33.81 37.87 33.46
C MET A 1 -32.43 37.25 33.69
N THR A 2 -32.36 36.00 34.17
CA THR A 2 -31.08 35.39 34.58
C THR A 2 -31.18 33.86 34.63
N THR A 3 -31.82 33.23 33.63
CA THR A 3 -31.88 31.74 33.58
C THR A 3 -32.19 31.20 32.17
N PHE A 4 -31.63 31.79 31.11
CA PHE A 4 -31.90 31.36 29.73
C PHE A 4 -30.69 31.48 28.80
N ARG A 5 -29.46 31.27 29.32
CA ARG A 5 -28.22 31.27 28.51
C ARG A 5 -27.32 30.05 28.70
N ILE A 6 -27.72 29.07 29.52
CA ILE A 6 -26.91 27.86 29.81
C ILE A 6 -27.36 26.63 29.00
N LEU A 7 -28.46 26.71 28.24
CA LEU A 7 -28.99 25.57 27.47
C LEU A 7 -28.70 25.58 25.97
N ILE A 8 -27.91 26.53 25.46
CA ILE A 8 -27.47 26.52 24.04
C ILE A 8 -25.99 26.11 23.90
N ALA A 9 -25.19 26.23 24.96
CA ALA A 9 -23.78 25.78 24.94
C ALA A 9 -23.60 24.26 25.20
N ALA A 10 -24.60 23.60 25.80
CA ALA A 10 -24.51 22.17 26.14
C ALA A 10 -25.08 21.21 25.08
N LEU A 11 -25.74 21.72 24.02
CA LEU A 11 -26.25 20.89 22.93
C LEU A 11 -25.33 20.85 21.69
N ALA A 12 -24.31 21.71 21.65
CA ALA A 12 -23.28 21.71 20.59
C ALA A 12 -22.04 20.85 20.95
N ALA A 13 -21.95 20.36 22.19
CA ALA A 13 -20.82 19.57 22.69
C ALA A 13 -21.05 18.04 22.64
N GLY A 14 -22.07 17.57 21.93
CA GLY A 14 -22.55 16.18 22.02
C GLY A 14 -22.56 15.35 20.74
N LEU A 15 -22.04 15.84 19.61
CA LEU A 15 -22.09 15.14 18.32
C LEU A 15 -20.84 15.38 17.45
N LEU A 16 -19.65 15.28 18.05
CA LEU A 16 -18.45 14.92 17.31
C LEU A 16 -18.28 13.40 17.47
N GLN A 17 -19.09 12.63 16.73
CA GLN A 17 -18.72 11.25 16.47
C GLN A 17 -17.50 11.32 15.55
N ALA A 18 -16.36 10.83 16.04
CA ALA A 18 -15.18 10.60 15.23
C ALA A 18 -15.58 9.70 14.05
N ALA A 19 -15.68 10.28 12.86
CA ALA A 19 -15.82 9.51 11.64
C ALA A 19 -14.45 8.88 11.36
N VAL A 20 -14.40 7.56 11.49
CA VAL A 20 -13.19 6.75 11.29
C VAL A 20 -12.67 6.96 9.87
N ALA A 21 -11.37 7.20 9.72
CA ALA A 21 -10.68 7.28 8.43
C ALA A 21 -10.78 5.95 7.71
N GLN A 22 -11.62 5.92 6.68
CA GLN A 22 -11.73 4.76 5.84
C GLN A 22 -10.56 4.78 4.82
N ALA A 23 -9.62 3.81 4.85
CA ALA A 23 -8.67 3.55 3.77
C ALA A 23 -9.31 3.63 2.37
N ALA A 24 -8.59 4.18 1.40
CA ALA A 24 -9.06 4.23 0.03
C ALA A 24 -8.56 3.00 -0.74
N ILE A 25 -9.51 2.28 -1.32
CA ILE A 25 -9.22 1.32 -2.39
C ILE A 25 -8.97 2.17 -3.63
N ASN A 26 -7.81 2.02 -4.29
CA ASN A 26 -7.46 2.76 -5.52
C ASN A 26 -7.14 1.79 -6.66
N PRO A 27 -7.34 2.17 -7.94
CA PRO A 27 -6.92 1.36 -9.07
C PRO A 27 -5.45 0.95 -8.94
N TYR A 28 -5.10 -0.26 -9.38
CA TYR A 28 -3.71 -0.69 -9.35
C TYR A 28 -2.85 0.21 -10.24
N ALA A 29 -1.62 0.43 -9.80
CA ALA A 29 -0.56 0.90 -10.66
C ALA A 29 0.37 -0.27 -10.96
N THR A 30 1.03 -0.20 -12.11
CA THR A 30 2.11 -1.13 -12.48
C THR A 30 3.38 -0.79 -11.70
N ASP A 31 4.08 -1.81 -11.24
CA ASP A 31 5.43 -1.72 -10.65
C ASP A 31 6.37 -2.75 -11.30
N GLY A 32 7.63 -2.80 -10.85
CA GLY A 32 8.65 -3.69 -11.42
C GLY A 32 8.32 -5.18 -11.34
N ASP A 33 7.40 -5.58 -10.46
CA ASP A 33 6.97 -6.96 -10.28
C ASP A 33 5.64 -7.27 -10.99
N THR A 34 4.99 -6.28 -11.61
CA THR A 34 3.71 -6.49 -12.29
C THR A 34 3.93 -7.08 -13.67
N LEU A 35 3.46 -8.32 -13.89
CA LEU A 35 3.54 -9.01 -15.19
C LEU A 35 2.38 -8.61 -16.09
N HIS A 36 1.17 -8.57 -15.54
CA HIS A 36 -0.06 -8.24 -16.26
C HIS A 36 -1.01 -7.44 -15.39
N LEU A 37 -1.72 -6.47 -15.99
CA LEU A 37 -2.75 -5.68 -15.31
C LEU A 37 -3.89 -5.32 -16.27
N TRP A 38 -5.11 -5.77 -15.96
CA TRP A 38 -6.32 -5.43 -16.72
C TRP A 38 -7.33 -4.70 -15.84
N HIS A 39 -7.67 -3.48 -16.23
CA HIS A 39 -8.70 -2.66 -15.57
C HIS A 39 -10.11 -2.95 -16.09
N PHE A 40 -10.26 -3.43 -17.34
CA PHE A 40 -11.59 -3.61 -17.98
C PHE A 40 -12.41 -2.32 -18.15
N ASP A 41 -11.70 -1.19 -18.30
CA ASP A 41 -12.24 0.15 -18.52
C ASP A 41 -12.67 0.43 -19.98
N GLU A 42 -12.36 -0.48 -20.89
CA GLU A 42 -12.59 -0.29 -22.31
C GLU A 42 -14.09 -0.31 -22.66
N VAL A 43 -14.43 0.18 -23.84
CA VAL A 43 -15.81 0.11 -24.35
C VAL A 43 -15.98 -0.96 -25.44
N SER A 44 -14.89 -1.59 -25.83
CA SER A 44 -14.83 -2.60 -26.89
C SER A 44 -13.52 -3.38 -26.79
N ASN A 45 -13.52 -4.60 -27.32
CA ASN A 45 -12.33 -5.45 -27.35
C ASN A 45 -11.12 -4.79 -28.04
N PRO A 46 -9.90 -5.13 -27.61
CA PRO A 46 -9.60 -5.97 -26.44
C PRO A 46 -9.59 -5.19 -25.11
N ALA A 47 -9.58 -5.90 -23.97
CA ALA A 47 -9.19 -5.35 -22.68
C ALA A 47 -7.66 -5.21 -22.67
N ALA A 48 -7.15 -3.99 -22.45
CA ALA A 48 -5.73 -3.71 -22.60
C ALA A 48 -4.95 -4.21 -21.38
N ASP A 49 -3.82 -4.87 -21.64
CA ASP A 49 -2.82 -5.15 -20.60
C ASP A 49 -1.97 -3.91 -20.37
N SER A 50 -2.14 -3.29 -19.20
CA SER A 50 -1.45 -2.04 -18.85
C SER A 50 0.00 -2.24 -18.41
N ALA A 51 0.40 -3.48 -18.09
CA ALA A 51 1.75 -3.81 -17.64
C ALA A 51 2.57 -4.58 -18.69
N GLY A 52 1.91 -5.43 -19.46
CA GLY A 52 2.53 -6.32 -20.43
C GLY A 52 2.06 -6.08 -21.86
N SER A 53 1.94 -7.17 -22.61
CA SER A 53 1.48 -7.17 -24.01
C SER A 53 0.38 -8.19 -24.26
N GLU A 54 -0.27 -8.67 -23.21
CA GLU A 54 -1.28 -9.72 -23.29
C GLU A 54 -2.69 -9.14 -23.22
N ASP A 55 -3.13 -8.52 -24.31
CA ASP A 55 -4.49 -8.02 -24.43
C ASP A 55 -5.51 -9.16 -24.42
N LEU A 56 -6.57 -9.04 -23.61
CA LEU A 56 -7.62 -10.07 -23.52
C LEU A 56 -8.82 -9.74 -24.39
N THR A 57 -9.39 -10.75 -25.04
CA THR A 57 -10.61 -10.59 -25.84
C THR A 57 -11.82 -11.12 -25.09
N LEU A 58 -12.81 -10.27 -24.80
CA LEU A 58 -14.08 -10.71 -24.26
C LEU A 58 -14.86 -11.49 -25.32
N SER A 59 -15.45 -12.60 -24.89
CA SER A 59 -16.29 -13.47 -25.72
C SER A 59 -17.60 -13.83 -25.01
N GLY A 60 -18.49 -14.49 -25.75
CA GLY A 60 -19.76 -14.98 -25.21
C GLY A 60 -20.67 -13.84 -24.75
N SER A 61 -21.11 -13.91 -23.48
CA SER A 61 -21.95 -12.87 -22.87
C SER A 61 -21.15 -11.85 -22.05
N ALA A 62 -19.82 -11.94 -22.04
CA ALA A 62 -18.99 -10.99 -21.31
C ALA A 62 -19.05 -9.61 -21.97
N THR A 63 -19.25 -8.57 -21.17
CA THR A 63 -19.37 -7.18 -21.66
C THR A 63 -18.60 -6.20 -20.78
N PHE A 64 -18.07 -5.16 -21.39
CA PHE A 64 -17.56 -3.99 -20.68
C PHE A 64 -18.66 -3.03 -20.22
N GLY A 65 -18.28 -1.99 -19.48
CA GLY A 65 -19.17 -0.88 -19.10
C GLY A 65 -20.00 -1.14 -17.86
N ALA A 66 -19.71 -2.20 -17.12
CA ALA A 66 -20.38 -2.51 -15.87
C ALA A 66 -19.89 -1.57 -14.76
N THR A 67 -20.71 -1.31 -13.73
CA THR A 67 -20.28 -0.45 -12.62
C THR A 67 -19.14 -1.09 -11.83
N ALA A 68 -18.02 -0.38 -11.68
CA ALA A 68 -16.83 -0.75 -10.91
C ALA A 68 -17.01 -0.61 -9.38
N VAL A 69 -15.96 -0.89 -8.61
CA VAL A 69 -16.01 -0.94 -7.12
C VAL A 69 -16.36 0.40 -6.46
N THR A 70 -15.75 1.50 -6.91
CA THR A 70 -16.02 2.87 -6.44
C THR A 70 -15.66 3.90 -7.53
N GLY A 71 -15.92 5.19 -7.28
CA GLY A 71 -15.55 6.26 -8.20
C GLY A 71 -14.04 6.41 -8.32
N GLY A 72 -13.49 6.19 -9.52
CA GLY A 72 -12.04 6.23 -9.80
C GLY A 72 -11.55 5.02 -10.60
N PHE A 73 -12.29 3.91 -10.55
CA PHE A 73 -12.01 2.62 -11.20
C PHE A 73 -12.67 2.47 -12.59
N GLY A 74 -13.11 3.58 -13.21
CA GLY A 74 -13.83 3.53 -14.48
C GLY A 74 -15.00 2.53 -14.52
N THR A 75 -14.84 1.44 -15.27
CA THR A 75 -15.83 0.37 -15.48
C THR A 75 -15.24 -1.02 -15.30
N ALA A 76 -16.10 -2.00 -15.06
CA ALA A 76 -15.73 -3.39 -14.90
C ALA A 76 -16.22 -4.26 -16.06
N MET A 77 -15.65 -5.46 -16.18
CA MET A 77 -16.21 -6.55 -16.97
C MET A 77 -17.42 -7.15 -16.22
N HIS A 78 -18.50 -7.44 -16.95
CA HIS A 78 -19.61 -8.26 -16.49
C HIS A 78 -19.60 -9.63 -17.17
N VAL A 79 -19.82 -10.69 -16.40
CA VAL A 79 -19.99 -12.07 -16.87
C VAL A 79 -21.35 -12.57 -16.39
N ALA A 80 -22.25 -12.90 -17.33
CA ALA A 80 -23.69 -12.90 -17.07
C ALA A 80 -24.29 -14.22 -16.56
N ASP A 81 -23.73 -15.38 -16.92
CA ASP A 81 -24.27 -16.69 -16.57
C ASP A 81 -23.23 -17.83 -16.63
N PHE A 82 -23.64 -19.01 -16.16
CA PHE A 82 -22.86 -20.26 -16.20
C PHE A 82 -22.94 -21.01 -17.54
N LEU A 83 -23.72 -20.52 -18.52
CA LEU A 83 -24.31 -21.38 -19.56
C LEU A 83 -23.65 -21.26 -20.94
N SER A 84 -22.55 -20.51 -21.06
CA SER A 84 -21.88 -20.36 -22.36
C SER A 84 -20.40 -20.72 -22.32
N ASP A 85 -20.05 -21.59 -23.28
CA ASP A 85 -18.71 -22.17 -23.48
C ASP A 85 -17.58 -21.13 -23.64
N ASP A 86 -17.95 -19.87 -23.91
CA ASP A 86 -17.05 -18.77 -24.24
C ASP A 86 -17.30 -17.50 -23.38
N ASN A 87 -17.73 -17.62 -22.13
CA ASN A 87 -18.13 -16.46 -21.30
C ASN A 87 -17.00 -15.84 -20.43
N GLY A 88 -16.14 -15.00 -20.99
CA GLY A 88 -15.05 -14.38 -20.23
C GLY A 88 -14.09 -13.58 -21.10
N ALA A 89 -12.94 -13.21 -20.54
CA ALA A 89 -11.86 -12.53 -21.25
C ALA A 89 -10.71 -13.53 -21.53
N TYR A 90 -10.48 -13.79 -22.82
CA TYR A 90 -9.58 -14.85 -23.28
C TYR A 90 -8.26 -14.28 -23.77
N GLY A 91 -7.15 -14.85 -23.29
CA GLY A 91 -5.81 -14.54 -23.74
C GLY A 91 -5.20 -15.66 -24.59
N SER A 92 -3.88 -15.70 -24.58
CA SER A 92 -3.02 -16.59 -25.33
C SER A 92 -3.25 -18.06 -24.97
N LEU A 93 -3.10 -18.91 -25.99
CA LEU A 93 -3.33 -20.35 -25.91
C LEU A 93 -2.01 -21.11 -25.79
N GLY A 94 -2.00 -22.16 -24.96
CA GLY A 94 -0.86 -23.07 -24.80
C GLY A 94 0.41 -22.39 -24.30
N VAL A 95 0.28 -21.29 -23.55
CA VAL A 95 1.40 -20.54 -22.98
C VAL A 95 1.96 -21.25 -21.75
N SER A 96 3.27 -21.12 -21.52
CA SER A 96 3.93 -21.62 -20.32
C SER A 96 3.64 -20.68 -19.14
N PRO A 97 3.45 -21.19 -17.92
CA PRO A 97 3.27 -20.32 -16.76
C PRO A 97 4.54 -19.52 -16.41
N THR A 98 5.72 -20.07 -16.68
CA THR A 98 7.01 -19.44 -16.36
C THR A 98 7.20 -18.12 -17.12
N GLY A 99 7.36 -17.02 -16.40
CA GLY A 99 7.53 -15.67 -16.97
C GLY A 99 6.24 -15.05 -17.51
N PHE A 100 5.12 -15.78 -17.46
CA PHE A 100 3.79 -15.30 -17.84
C PHE A 100 2.93 -15.05 -16.61
N VAL A 101 2.79 -16.06 -15.74
CA VAL A 101 2.08 -15.93 -14.46
C VAL A 101 2.97 -16.15 -13.24
N THR A 102 4.24 -16.48 -13.43
CA THR A 102 5.22 -16.62 -12.35
C THR A 102 6.51 -15.90 -12.68
N ASP A 103 7.28 -15.54 -11.67
CA ASP A 103 8.68 -15.22 -11.85
C ASP A 103 9.42 -16.37 -12.56
N ALA A 104 10.31 -16.00 -13.48
CA ALA A 104 11.01 -16.96 -14.31
C ALA A 104 12.16 -17.68 -13.59
N ALA A 105 12.69 -17.08 -12.52
CA ALA A 105 13.83 -17.63 -11.78
C ALA A 105 13.39 -18.44 -10.55
N THR A 106 12.38 -17.96 -9.84
CA THR A 106 11.95 -18.47 -8.54
C THR A 106 10.63 -19.23 -8.60
N GLY A 107 9.80 -18.99 -9.62
CA GLY A 107 8.43 -19.55 -9.67
C GLY A 107 7.44 -18.84 -8.74
N ALA A 108 7.87 -17.80 -8.01
CA ALA A 108 6.99 -17.00 -7.16
C ALA A 108 5.91 -16.27 -7.97
N PHE A 109 4.76 -16.04 -7.36
CA PHE A 109 3.70 -15.26 -7.97
C PHE A 109 2.72 -14.64 -6.97
N THR A 110 2.02 -13.61 -7.45
CA THR A 110 0.75 -13.13 -6.89
C THR A 110 -0.30 -13.09 -7.99
N MET A 111 -1.51 -13.59 -7.71
CA MET A 111 -2.68 -13.42 -8.58
C MET A 111 -3.80 -12.79 -7.78
N GLU A 112 -4.38 -11.72 -8.29
CA GLU A 112 -5.44 -10.99 -7.60
C GLU A 112 -6.43 -10.32 -8.55
N ALA A 113 -7.63 -10.07 -8.03
CA ALA A 113 -8.68 -9.36 -8.74
C ALA A 113 -9.65 -8.69 -7.77
N MET A 114 -10.39 -7.71 -8.27
CA MET A 114 -11.64 -7.26 -7.68
C MET A 114 -12.79 -8.04 -8.29
N ILE A 115 -13.63 -8.63 -7.45
CA ILE A 115 -14.77 -9.42 -7.90
C ILE A 115 -16.06 -8.98 -7.20
N ARG A 116 -17.17 -9.08 -7.92
CA ARG A 116 -18.51 -8.83 -7.40
C ARG A 116 -19.45 -9.97 -7.76
N PRO A 117 -19.44 -11.08 -7.01
CA PRO A 117 -20.33 -12.20 -7.25
C PRO A 117 -21.80 -11.79 -7.10
N THR A 118 -22.68 -12.25 -8.00
CA THR A 118 -24.12 -11.90 -7.96
C THR A 118 -25.03 -13.08 -7.57
N ILE A 119 -24.45 -14.19 -7.12
CA ILE A 119 -25.16 -15.40 -6.70
C ILE A 119 -24.78 -15.73 -5.25
N ALA A 120 -25.71 -16.25 -4.44
CA ALA A 120 -25.36 -16.66 -3.07
C ALA A 120 -24.44 -17.89 -3.06
N LEU A 121 -23.50 -18.00 -2.11
CA LEU A 121 -22.57 -19.13 -2.00
C LEU A 121 -23.24 -20.51 -2.11
N GLY A 122 -24.36 -20.72 -1.41
CA GLY A 122 -25.11 -21.98 -1.43
C GLY A 122 -25.96 -22.21 -2.69
N SER A 123 -25.97 -21.25 -3.62
CA SER A 123 -26.69 -21.30 -4.90
C SER A 123 -25.73 -21.40 -6.10
N ILE A 124 -24.43 -21.49 -5.86
CA ILE A 124 -23.41 -21.74 -6.88
C ILE A 124 -23.54 -23.21 -7.30
N THR A 125 -24.08 -23.44 -8.50
CA THR A 125 -24.32 -24.78 -9.07
C THR A 125 -23.10 -25.35 -9.75
N ASP A 126 -22.28 -24.47 -10.34
CA ASP A 126 -21.06 -24.76 -11.10
C ASP A 126 -19.95 -23.83 -10.62
N ASN A 127 -18.68 -24.19 -10.79
CA ASN A 127 -17.63 -23.40 -10.14
C ASN A 127 -17.58 -22.01 -10.78
N MET A 128 -17.18 -21.00 -10.02
CA MET A 128 -17.02 -19.64 -10.54
C MET A 128 -15.54 -19.34 -10.66
N GLN A 129 -14.95 -19.61 -11.82
CA GLN A 129 -13.54 -19.33 -12.10
C GLN A 129 -13.36 -17.87 -12.50
N PHE A 130 -12.52 -17.15 -11.75
CA PHE A 130 -12.26 -15.74 -12.04
C PHE A 130 -10.84 -15.52 -12.59
N ILE A 131 -9.87 -16.38 -12.30
CA ILE A 131 -8.58 -16.46 -13.01
C ILE A 131 -8.25 -17.93 -13.25
N SER A 132 -8.01 -18.31 -14.50
CA SER A 132 -7.64 -19.67 -14.86
C SER A 132 -6.58 -19.72 -15.93
N MET A 133 -5.85 -20.83 -15.96
CA MET A 133 -4.94 -21.13 -17.04
C MET A 133 -5.10 -22.60 -17.41
N GLU A 134 -6.17 -22.89 -18.14
CA GLU A 134 -6.53 -24.25 -18.50
C GLU A 134 -7.19 -24.36 -19.87
N GLY A 135 -7.08 -25.55 -20.46
CA GLY A 135 -7.83 -25.93 -21.64
C GLY A 135 -8.07 -27.42 -21.73
N ALA A 136 -8.62 -27.88 -22.86
CA ALA A 136 -9.03 -29.28 -23.03
C ALA A 136 -7.88 -30.30 -22.88
N VAL A 137 -6.63 -29.89 -23.12
CA VAL A 137 -5.44 -30.76 -23.08
C VAL A 137 -4.39 -30.26 -22.09
N GLN A 138 -4.16 -28.95 -22.06
CA GLN A 138 -3.09 -28.28 -21.32
C GLN A 138 -3.71 -27.53 -20.14
N ARG A 139 -3.39 -27.93 -18.90
CA ARG A 139 -4.04 -27.42 -17.69
C ARG A 139 -3.00 -27.09 -16.64
N SER A 140 -2.86 -25.80 -16.34
CA SER A 140 -1.95 -25.30 -15.31
C SER A 140 -2.68 -25.16 -13.98
N PHE A 141 -3.61 -24.22 -13.88
CA PHE A 141 -4.30 -23.95 -12.61
C PHE A 141 -5.72 -23.42 -12.79
N GLN A 142 -6.46 -23.42 -11.69
CA GLN A 142 -7.76 -22.77 -11.52
C GLN A 142 -7.78 -21.96 -10.22
N PHE A 143 -8.29 -20.73 -10.26
CA PHE A 143 -8.62 -19.93 -9.08
C PHE A 143 -10.09 -19.51 -9.10
N ARG A 144 -10.85 -19.99 -8.10
CA ARG A 144 -12.31 -20.03 -8.21
C ARG A 144 -13.03 -20.03 -6.87
N ILE A 145 -14.34 -19.81 -6.94
CA ILE A 145 -15.28 -20.20 -5.87
C ILE A 145 -15.89 -21.54 -6.25
N LYS A 146 -15.75 -22.52 -5.36
CA LYS A 146 -16.16 -23.90 -5.61
C LYS A 146 -17.67 -24.09 -5.47
N ALA A 147 -18.25 -24.82 -6.41
CA ALA A 147 -19.67 -25.18 -6.39
C ALA A 147 -20.04 -26.03 -5.16
N GLY A 148 -21.27 -25.84 -4.68
CA GLY A 148 -21.84 -26.59 -3.55
C GLY A 148 -21.31 -26.20 -2.16
N THR A 149 -20.00 -25.97 -1.98
CA THR A 149 -19.43 -25.55 -0.70
C THR A 149 -19.25 -24.04 -0.57
N GLY A 150 -19.09 -23.31 -1.69
CA GLY A 150 -18.84 -21.87 -1.68
C GLY A 150 -17.48 -21.49 -1.09
N GLU A 151 -16.52 -22.42 -1.12
CA GLU A 151 -15.15 -22.20 -0.64
C GLU A 151 -14.32 -21.52 -1.73
N LEU A 152 -13.37 -20.69 -1.30
CA LEU A 152 -12.31 -20.20 -2.16
C LEU A 152 -11.33 -21.34 -2.41
N ASP A 153 -11.03 -21.62 -3.67
CA ASP A 153 -10.34 -22.83 -4.12
C ASP A 153 -9.27 -22.45 -5.15
N PHE A 154 -8.04 -22.91 -4.90
CA PHE A 154 -6.96 -22.88 -5.90
C PHE A 154 -6.48 -24.31 -6.16
N ILE A 155 -6.37 -24.67 -7.43
CA ILE A 155 -5.91 -25.99 -7.85
C ILE A 155 -4.73 -25.85 -8.80
N ASN A 156 -3.55 -26.32 -8.39
CA ASN A 156 -2.43 -26.56 -9.30
C ASN A 156 -2.62 -27.91 -10.01
N ILE A 157 -3.29 -27.89 -11.16
CA ILE A 157 -3.58 -29.09 -11.95
C ILE A 157 -2.30 -29.63 -12.59
N GLY A 158 -1.46 -28.73 -13.10
CA GLY A 158 -0.24 -29.08 -13.81
C GLY A 158 0.82 -29.74 -12.93
N GLY A 159 0.91 -29.32 -11.67
CA GLY A 159 1.81 -29.86 -10.66
C GLY A 159 1.23 -31.02 -9.85
N GLY A 160 0.32 -31.83 -10.41
CA GLY A 160 -0.15 -33.05 -9.77
C GLY A 160 -1.22 -32.89 -8.68
N GLY A 161 -1.77 -31.67 -8.51
CA GLY A 161 -2.89 -31.38 -7.63
C GLY A 161 -2.52 -31.21 -6.15
N SER A 162 -2.96 -30.11 -5.55
CA SER A 162 -3.24 -30.03 -4.11
C SER A 162 -4.35 -29.00 -3.88
N PRO A 163 -5.49 -29.36 -3.25
CA PRO A 163 -6.71 -28.57 -3.19
C PRO A 163 -6.65 -27.63 -2.00
N ALA A 164 -6.03 -26.47 -2.17
CA ALA A 164 -6.04 -25.50 -1.11
C ALA A 164 -7.42 -24.83 -1.09
N GLN A 165 -8.29 -25.33 -0.21
CA GLN A 165 -9.63 -24.82 0.03
C GLN A 165 -9.66 -24.02 1.31
N VAL A 166 -10.34 -22.88 1.24
CA VAL A 166 -10.48 -21.95 2.35
C VAL A 166 -11.93 -21.50 2.40
N ALA A 167 -12.54 -21.64 3.56
CA ALA A 167 -13.90 -21.15 3.77
C ALA A 167 -13.94 -19.64 3.57
N ILE A 168 -14.84 -19.17 2.71
CA ILE A 168 -15.18 -17.75 2.62
C ILE A 168 -15.98 -17.39 3.89
N PRO A 169 -15.65 -16.30 4.60
CA PRO A 169 -16.38 -15.91 5.80
C PRO A 169 -17.88 -15.73 5.51
N THR A 170 -18.73 -16.27 6.39
CA THR A 170 -20.19 -16.06 6.34
C THR A 170 -20.69 -15.13 7.45
N THR A 171 -19.79 -14.72 8.34
CA THR A 171 -20.03 -13.76 9.42
C THR A 171 -18.82 -12.85 9.58
N GLY A 172 -19.01 -11.70 10.24
CA GLY A 172 -17.95 -10.72 10.44
C GLY A 172 -17.81 -9.68 9.33
N PRO A 173 -16.79 -8.83 9.38
CA PRO A 173 -16.62 -7.70 8.48
C PRO A 173 -16.32 -8.11 7.03
N ASP A 174 -15.75 -9.28 6.81
CA ASP A 174 -15.44 -9.82 5.48
C ASP A 174 -16.42 -10.91 5.03
N ALA A 175 -17.59 -10.97 5.68
CA ALA A 175 -18.65 -11.90 5.33
C ALA A 175 -19.08 -11.74 3.88
N TYR A 176 -19.33 -12.87 3.22
CA TYR A 176 -19.89 -12.92 1.89
C TYR A 176 -21.30 -12.30 1.85
N GLU A 177 -21.48 -11.40 0.90
CA GLU A 177 -22.70 -10.68 0.61
C GLU A 177 -22.85 -10.62 -0.91
N VAL A 178 -24.01 -11.07 -1.39
CA VAL A 178 -24.31 -11.07 -2.83
C VAL A 178 -24.30 -9.64 -3.34
N GLY A 179 -23.54 -9.40 -4.41
CA GLY A 179 -23.43 -8.08 -5.04
C GLY A 179 -22.57 -7.09 -4.27
N ALA A 180 -21.83 -7.52 -3.24
CA ALA A 180 -20.73 -6.73 -2.69
C ALA A 180 -19.44 -6.99 -3.48
N TRP A 181 -18.56 -6.00 -3.49
CA TRP A 181 -17.23 -6.12 -4.07
C TRP A 181 -16.25 -6.73 -3.06
N TYR A 182 -15.31 -7.51 -3.56
CA TYR A 182 -14.26 -8.16 -2.78
C TYR A 182 -12.93 -8.06 -3.52
N HIS A 183 -11.87 -7.77 -2.78
CA HIS A 183 -10.52 -8.14 -3.20
C HIS A 183 -10.32 -9.62 -2.90
N VAL A 184 -9.79 -10.34 -3.87
CA VAL A 184 -9.43 -11.75 -3.75
C VAL A 184 -8.02 -11.95 -4.29
N ALA A 185 -7.18 -12.68 -3.55
CA ALA A 185 -5.82 -12.94 -3.99
C ALA A 185 -5.28 -14.28 -3.50
N VAL A 186 -4.28 -14.78 -4.22
CA VAL A 186 -3.36 -15.81 -3.75
C VAL A 186 -1.91 -15.36 -3.96
N THR A 187 -1.03 -15.76 -3.06
CA THR A 187 0.42 -15.53 -3.21
C THR A 187 1.19 -16.81 -2.98
N TYR A 188 2.27 -16.99 -3.74
CA TYR A 188 3.15 -18.15 -3.70
C TYR A 188 4.61 -17.69 -3.75
N ASP A 189 5.46 -18.21 -2.85
CA ASP A 189 6.84 -17.75 -2.70
C ASP A 189 7.89 -18.48 -3.56
N GLY A 190 7.47 -19.44 -4.39
CA GLY A 190 8.38 -20.25 -5.21
C GLY A 190 9.08 -21.39 -4.48
N ASN A 191 8.84 -21.56 -3.17
CA ASN A 191 9.49 -22.58 -2.35
C ASN A 191 8.62 -23.84 -2.24
N GLU A 192 8.60 -24.66 -3.30
CA GLU A 192 7.85 -25.92 -3.40
C GLU A 192 7.84 -26.75 -2.11
N GLY A 193 6.64 -27.16 -1.65
CA GLY A 193 6.48 -28.06 -0.50
C GLY A 193 6.75 -27.44 0.88
N SER A 194 7.12 -26.16 0.95
CA SER A 194 7.37 -25.47 2.22
C SER A 194 6.06 -25.11 2.94
N ALA A 195 6.11 -25.11 4.28
CA ALA A 195 4.96 -24.72 5.09
C ALA A 195 4.68 -23.22 4.94
N GLY A 196 3.42 -22.84 4.69
CA GLY A 196 3.01 -21.44 4.58
C GLY A 196 3.45 -20.73 3.30
N ASN A 197 4.01 -21.47 2.34
CA ASN A 197 4.47 -20.93 1.06
C ASN A 197 3.33 -20.41 0.16
N PHE A 198 2.07 -20.69 0.51
CA PHE A 198 0.91 -20.31 -0.28
C PHE A 198 -0.17 -19.66 0.61
N LYS A 199 -0.56 -18.43 0.30
CA LYS A 199 -1.49 -17.64 1.13
C LYS A 199 -2.74 -17.27 0.34
N PHE A 200 -3.90 -17.25 1.02
CA PHE A 200 -5.19 -16.81 0.47
C PHE A 200 -5.67 -15.55 1.15
N TYR A 201 -6.13 -14.59 0.35
CA TYR A 201 -6.70 -13.34 0.83
C TYR A 201 -8.12 -13.15 0.33
N TRP A 202 -8.98 -12.65 1.21
CA TRP A 202 -10.35 -12.28 0.90
C TRP A 202 -10.75 -11.12 1.78
N THR A 203 -11.11 -10.02 1.14
CA THR A 203 -11.42 -8.79 1.86
C THR A 203 -12.60 -8.12 1.20
N LYS A 204 -13.64 -7.82 1.98
CA LYS A 204 -14.76 -7.04 1.47
C LYS A 204 -14.28 -5.64 1.14
N ALA A 205 -14.51 -5.23 -0.11
CA ALA A 205 -14.11 -3.94 -0.62
C ALA A 205 -15.03 -2.86 -0.06
N GLU A 206 -14.63 -2.37 1.11
CA GLU A 206 -15.25 -1.24 1.77
C GLU A 206 -14.19 -0.14 1.84
N PRO A 207 -14.61 1.13 1.83
CA PRO A 207 -13.69 2.15 2.27
C PRO A 207 -13.22 1.73 3.70
N GLY A 208 -12.00 2.01 4.14
CA GLY A 208 -11.51 1.53 5.46
C GLY A 208 -10.47 0.46 5.43
N ARG A 209 -10.43 -0.31 4.36
CA ARG A 209 -9.52 -1.43 4.26
C ARG A 209 -8.11 -0.95 3.92
N THR A 210 -7.24 -0.92 4.94
CA THR A 210 -5.82 -0.54 4.78
C THR A 210 -4.90 -1.73 4.48
N ARG A 211 -5.47 -2.94 4.44
CA ARG A 211 -4.78 -4.20 4.18
C ARG A 211 -5.80 -5.26 3.80
N ALA A 212 -5.37 -6.24 3.03
CA ALA A 212 -6.14 -7.43 2.77
C ALA A 212 -6.20 -8.31 4.01
N ASN A 213 -7.31 -8.98 4.19
CA ASN A 213 -7.51 -9.98 5.22
C ASN A 213 -6.99 -11.34 4.72
N LEU A 214 -5.91 -11.81 5.35
CA LEU A 214 -5.38 -13.16 5.17
C LEU A 214 -6.41 -14.16 5.73
N LEU A 215 -6.95 -15.02 4.88
CA LEU A 215 -7.85 -16.08 5.33
C LEU A 215 -7.08 -17.30 5.85
N ALA A 216 -6.00 -17.64 5.16
CA ALA A 216 -5.31 -18.90 5.40
C ALA A 216 -3.94 -18.94 4.75
N GLU A 217 -3.04 -19.64 5.44
CA GLU A 217 -1.80 -20.16 4.89
C GLU A 217 -1.96 -21.65 4.58
N ARG A 218 -1.34 -22.09 3.50
CA ARG A 218 -1.38 -23.45 2.97
C ARG A 218 0.00 -23.81 2.43
N THR A 219 0.14 -25.07 2.04
CA THR A 219 1.32 -25.56 1.32
C THR A 219 0.93 -25.92 -0.09
N MET A 220 1.49 -25.20 -1.05
CA MET A 220 1.53 -25.59 -2.44
C MET A 220 2.70 -26.55 -2.64
N GLY A 221 2.36 -27.80 -2.94
CA GLY A 221 3.31 -28.91 -2.96
C GLY A 221 4.17 -28.99 -4.22
N ASN A 222 3.77 -28.31 -5.30
CA ASN A 222 4.49 -28.24 -6.57
C ASN A 222 4.32 -26.87 -7.22
N ASP A 223 5.33 -26.43 -7.96
CA ASP A 223 5.28 -25.23 -8.82
C ASP A 223 4.25 -25.39 -9.97
N LEU A 224 3.89 -24.26 -10.59
CA LEU A 224 3.11 -24.26 -11.83
C LEU A 224 4.00 -24.71 -12.99
N ALA A 225 3.74 -25.88 -13.58
CA ALA A 225 4.62 -26.48 -14.58
C ALA A 225 3.97 -26.73 -15.96
N SER A 226 2.65 -26.87 -16.02
CA SER A 226 1.96 -27.19 -17.28
C SER A 226 1.58 -25.93 -18.04
N THR A 227 1.77 -25.94 -19.36
CA THR A 227 1.16 -24.94 -20.24
C THR A 227 -0.37 -24.93 -20.07
N GLY A 228 -1.02 -23.81 -20.41
CA GLY A 228 -2.47 -23.70 -20.42
C GLY A 228 -2.94 -22.51 -21.24
N ASN A 229 -4.25 -22.31 -21.29
CA ASN A 229 -4.86 -21.17 -21.96
C ASN A 229 -5.33 -20.19 -20.88
N PHE A 230 -4.86 -18.95 -20.92
CA PHE A 230 -5.18 -17.98 -19.88
C PHE A 230 -6.56 -17.36 -20.10
N VAL A 231 -7.37 -17.30 -19.04
CA VAL A 231 -8.71 -16.71 -19.05
C VAL A 231 -8.99 -16.00 -17.74
N VAL A 232 -9.67 -14.85 -17.84
CA VAL A 232 -10.29 -14.17 -16.70
C VAL A 232 -11.81 -14.34 -16.81
N GLY A 233 -12.44 -14.79 -15.73
CA GLY A 233 -13.89 -14.98 -15.64
C GLY A 233 -14.47 -16.29 -16.20
N ASN A 234 -13.64 -17.21 -16.70
CA ASN A 234 -14.08 -18.53 -17.15
C ASN A 234 -12.94 -19.56 -17.18
N GLU A 235 -13.23 -20.76 -17.68
CA GLU A 235 -12.24 -21.69 -18.23
C GLU A 235 -12.20 -21.63 -19.77
N ASN A 236 -11.12 -22.11 -20.40
CA ASN A 236 -11.04 -22.28 -21.86
C ASN A 236 -11.21 -23.75 -22.26
N ARG A 237 -12.29 -24.37 -21.77
CA ARG A 237 -12.52 -25.81 -21.91
C ARG A 237 -14.00 -26.06 -22.18
N ALA A 238 -14.30 -26.82 -23.24
CA ALA A 238 -15.67 -27.19 -23.58
C ALA A 238 -16.08 -28.56 -22.96
N PRO A 239 -17.33 -28.70 -22.48
CA PRO A 239 -18.25 -27.60 -22.19
C PRO A 239 -17.70 -26.73 -21.04
N SER A 240 -17.81 -25.40 -21.16
CA SER A 240 -17.34 -24.45 -20.14
C SER A 240 -18.52 -24.12 -19.25
N GLU A 241 -18.62 -24.83 -18.14
CA GLU A 241 -19.73 -24.67 -17.19
C GLU A 241 -19.30 -23.82 -15.97
N ASP A 242 -18.02 -23.47 -15.90
CA ASP A 242 -17.38 -22.89 -14.73
C ASP A 242 -17.18 -21.36 -14.80
N SER A 243 -18.05 -20.65 -15.55
CA SER A 243 -17.98 -19.19 -15.69
C SER A 243 -18.26 -18.46 -14.38
N PHE A 244 -17.53 -17.37 -14.15
CA PHE A 244 -17.88 -16.47 -13.06
C PHE A 244 -19.22 -15.79 -13.35
N VAL A 245 -20.09 -15.66 -12.35
CA VAL A 245 -21.34 -14.89 -12.49
C VAL A 245 -21.29 -13.65 -11.62
N GLY A 246 -21.08 -12.51 -12.26
CA GLY A 246 -20.93 -11.23 -11.57
C GLY A 246 -20.12 -10.20 -12.36
N GLN A 247 -19.32 -9.41 -11.65
CA GLN A 247 -18.39 -8.45 -12.25
C GLN A 247 -16.95 -8.72 -11.81
N ILE A 248 -15.98 -8.44 -12.69
CA ILE A 248 -14.55 -8.56 -12.43
C ILE A 248 -13.87 -7.27 -12.90
N ASP A 249 -12.92 -6.81 -12.11
CA ASP A 249 -12.20 -5.55 -12.30
C ASP A 249 -10.79 -5.71 -11.71
N GLU A 250 -9.84 -4.84 -12.11
CA GLU A 250 -8.51 -4.74 -11.51
C GLU A 250 -7.78 -6.10 -11.36
N THR A 251 -7.73 -6.90 -12.42
CA THR A 251 -7.04 -8.20 -12.38
C THR A 251 -5.55 -7.98 -12.57
N ARG A 252 -4.74 -8.37 -11.58
CA ARG A 252 -3.28 -8.23 -11.60
C ARG A 252 -2.59 -9.57 -11.40
N ILE A 253 -1.52 -9.78 -12.17
CA ILE A 253 -0.57 -10.89 -12.00
C ILE A 253 0.81 -10.28 -11.73
N SER A 254 1.54 -10.83 -10.75
CA SER A 254 2.87 -10.34 -10.39
C SER A 254 3.88 -11.48 -10.21
N SER A 255 5.15 -11.20 -10.48
CA SER A 255 6.29 -12.11 -10.26
C SER A 255 6.74 -12.18 -8.79
N ALA A 256 6.23 -11.31 -7.92
CA ALA A 256 6.60 -11.29 -6.50
C ALA A 256 5.47 -11.74 -5.58
N VAL A 257 5.84 -12.13 -4.36
CA VAL A 257 4.90 -12.31 -3.24
C VAL A 257 4.50 -10.94 -2.73
N ARG A 258 3.21 -10.60 -2.87
CA ARG A 258 2.68 -9.36 -2.29
C ARG A 258 2.13 -9.62 -0.90
N GLU A 259 2.47 -8.73 0.02
CA GLU A 259 1.94 -8.75 1.37
C GLU A 259 0.60 -8.01 1.47
N ALA A 260 -0.07 -8.18 2.61
CA ALA A 260 -1.44 -7.73 2.82
C ALA A 260 -1.66 -6.23 2.54
N ASP A 261 -0.66 -5.37 2.73
CA ASP A 261 -0.73 -3.93 2.49
C ASP A 261 -0.19 -3.48 1.12
N GLN A 262 0.22 -4.41 0.25
CA GLN A 262 0.70 -4.17 -1.12
C GLN A 262 -0.36 -4.47 -2.21
N PHE A 263 -1.56 -4.87 -1.79
CA PHE A 263 -2.71 -5.05 -2.65
C PHE A 263 -3.44 -3.72 -2.92
N ILE A 264 -4.67 -3.78 -3.43
CA ILE A 264 -5.50 -2.60 -3.77
C ILE A 264 -5.78 -1.67 -2.60
N PHE A 265 -5.55 -2.18 -1.39
CA PHE A 265 -5.69 -1.51 -0.11
C PHE A 265 -4.49 -0.61 0.16
N SER A 266 -4.34 0.38 -0.70
CA SER A 266 -3.29 1.34 -0.53
C SER A 266 -3.63 2.29 0.63
N ARG A 267 -2.68 2.51 1.54
CA ARG A 267 -2.62 3.80 2.25
C ARG A 267 -1.99 4.90 1.37
N ASN A 268 -1.99 4.72 0.03
CA ASN A 268 -1.26 5.55 -0.94
C ASN A 268 -2.06 6.74 -1.46
N GLY A 269 -3.10 7.18 -0.77
CA GLY A 269 -3.43 8.60 -0.90
C GLY A 269 -2.38 9.37 -0.13
N THR A 270 -1.69 10.33 -0.73
CA THR A 270 -1.18 11.44 0.07
C THR A 270 -2.41 12.25 0.48
N GLY A 271 -2.60 12.46 1.78
CA GLY A 271 -3.43 13.56 2.25
C GLY A 271 -2.87 14.89 1.76
N PRO A 272 -3.34 16.04 2.28
CA PRO A 272 -2.78 17.31 1.84
C PRO A 272 -1.26 17.28 1.94
N VAL A 273 -0.58 17.62 0.83
CA VAL A 273 0.87 17.81 0.81
C VAL A 273 1.18 18.92 1.81
N LEU A 274 1.95 18.59 2.85
CA LEU A 274 2.34 19.54 3.88
C LEU A 274 3.51 20.35 3.37
N LEU A 275 4.54 19.66 2.88
CA LEU A 275 5.70 20.25 2.24
C LEU A 275 6.21 19.26 1.19
N ALA A 276 6.41 19.71 -0.04
CA ALA A 276 7.23 19.00 -0.99
C ALA A 276 8.31 19.93 -1.53
N ASP A 277 9.52 19.43 -1.73
CA ASP A 277 10.67 20.17 -2.26
C ASP A 277 11.44 19.27 -3.21
N ASN A 278 11.45 19.62 -4.49
CA ASN A 278 12.07 18.79 -5.51
C ASN A 278 13.54 19.10 -5.76
N PHE A 279 14.14 20.05 -5.03
CA PHE A 279 15.52 20.53 -5.16
C PHE A 279 16.01 20.92 -6.58
N ASN A 280 15.14 20.84 -7.59
CA ASN A 280 15.40 20.91 -9.02
C ASN A 280 15.48 22.37 -9.55
N THR A 281 16.13 23.24 -8.78
CA THR A 281 16.47 24.61 -9.16
C THR A 281 17.92 24.70 -9.63
N THR A 282 18.32 25.86 -10.16
CA THR A 282 19.70 26.13 -10.53
C THR A 282 20.64 25.92 -9.34
N ASP A 283 21.73 25.17 -9.57
CA ASP A 283 22.80 24.92 -8.60
C ASP A 283 23.22 26.24 -7.89
N THR A 284 23.05 26.25 -6.57
CA THR A 284 23.19 27.41 -5.70
C THR A 284 23.78 26.99 -4.35
N ALA A 285 24.67 27.81 -3.81
CA ALA A 285 25.27 27.55 -2.50
C ALA A 285 24.31 27.77 -1.32
N ASP A 286 23.12 28.32 -1.55
CA ASP A 286 22.12 28.58 -0.51
C ASP A 286 20.87 27.71 -0.73
N ILE A 287 20.66 26.73 0.17
CA ILE A 287 19.48 25.86 0.18
C ILE A 287 18.16 26.65 0.32
N ASN A 288 18.21 27.87 0.88
CA ASN A 288 17.07 28.76 1.07
C ASN A 288 16.78 29.68 -0.11
N ALA A 289 17.49 29.52 -1.23
CA ALA A 289 17.19 30.22 -2.46
C ALA A 289 15.97 29.60 -3.19
N ASP A 290 15.21 30.45 -3.89
CA ASP A 290 14.15 30.05 -4.84
C ASP A 290 13.03 29.13 -4.28
N LEU A 291 12.77 29.21 -2.97
CA LEU A 291 11.82 28.33 -2.26
C LEU A 291 10.42 28.33 -2.91
N GLY A 292 9.91 29.50 -3.32
CA GLY A 292 8.57 29.61 -3.91
C GLY A 292 8.39 28.97 -5.28
N SER A 293 9.49 28.60 -5.96
CA SER A 293 9.45 27.84 -7.22
C SER A 293 9.73 26.36 -7.05
N ARG A 294 10.38 25.97 -5.96
CA ARG A 294 10.83 24.59 -5.71
C ARG A 294 9.91 23.82 -4.78
N GLN A 295 9.25 24.56 -3.88
CA GLN A 295 8.38 24.00 -2.87
C GLN A 295 6.91 24.09 -3.21
N THR A 296 6.17 23.06 -2.79
CA THR A 296 4.70 23.03 -2.84
C THR A 296 4.12 22.50 -1.52
N GLY A 297 2.81 22.60 -1.36
CA GLY A 297 2.10 22.16 -0.14
C GLY A 297 1.69 23.29 0.80
N LEU A 298 1.06 22.91 1.91
CA LEU A 298 0.48 23.84 2.90
C LEU A 298 1.52 24.75 3.55
N LEU A 299 2.76 24.27 3.67
CA LEU A 299 3.88 24.94 4.31
C LEU A 299 4.85 25.52 3.27
N ALA A 300 4.48 25.62 1.99
CA ALA A 300 5.40 26.07 0.95
C ALA A 300 5.93 27.49 1.18
N ALA A 301 7.19 27.65 0.74
CA ALA A 301 8.19 28.66 1.07
C ALA A 301 8.76 28.55 2.50
N THR A 302 8.86 27.33 3.03
CA THR A 302 9.55 27.01 4.28
C THR A 302 11.07 27.07 4.07
N THR A 303 11.75 27.85 4.92
CA THR A 303 13.21 27.85 5.01
C THR A 303 13.71 26.57 5.67
N TYR A 304 14.92 26.14 5.35
CA TYR A 304 15.65 25.09 6.05
C TYR A 304 16.63 25.65 7.07
N SER A 305 16.76 24.90 8.16
CA SER A 305 17.81 25.03 9.15
C SER A 305 18.89 23.97 8.90
N THR A 306 20.15 24.37 9.06
CA THR A 306 21.32 23.49 8.89
C THR A 306 22.24 23.62 10.10
N LEU A 307 22.68 22.50 10.68
CA LEU A 307 23.77 22.46 11.66
C LEU A 307 25.03 21.91 10.99
N SER A 308 26.18 22.56 11.24
CA SER A 308 27.48 22.25 10.62
C SER A 308 27.49 22.40 9.08
N ASP A 309 28.66 22.26 8.45
CA ASP A 309 29.02 22.69 7.08
C ASP A 309 27.84 22.77 6.09
N GLY A 310 27.58 24.00 5.61
CA GLY A 310 26.29 24.44 5.08
C GLY A 310 25.78 23.58 3.93
N ALA A 311 24.63 22.94 4.14
CA ALA A 311 23.91 22.26 3.08
C ALA A 311 23.70 23.19 1.88
N ALA A 312 23.98 22.69 0.69
CA ALA A 312 23.90 23.45 -0.55
C ALA A 312 23.09 22.67 -1.59
N ILE A 313 22.61 23.36 -2.61
CA ILE A 313 22.10 22.71 -3.80
C ILE A 313 23.29 22.43 -4.71
N VAL A 314 23.60 21.17 -4.98
CA VAL A 314 24.67 20.74 -5.90
C VAL A 314 24.06 19.80 -6.91
N ASN A 315 24.28 20.05 -8.21
CA ASN A 315 23.66 19.29 -9.29
C ASN A 315 22.12 19.16 -9.15
N ASN A 316 21.47 20.24 -8.72
CA ASN A 316 20.03 20.31 -8.49
C ASN A 316 19.51 19.37 -7.37
N GLN A 317 20.35 19.02 -6.40
CA GLN A 317 20.01 18.17 -5.26
C GLN A 317 20.53 18.77 -3.96
N ALA A 318 19.87 18.51 -2.84
CA ALA A 318 20.36 18.95 -1.52
C ALA A 318 21.55 18.09 -1.09
N SER A 319 22.73 18.68 -0.96
CA SER A 319 23.98 18.00 -0.61
C SER A 319 24.45 18.37 0.80
N PHE A 320 24.90 17.37 1.56
CA PHE A 320 25.46 17.52 2.91
C PHE A 320 26.93 17.09 2.94
N GLY A 321 27.75 17.80 3.74
CA GLY A 321 29.17 17.50 3.89
C GLY A 321 29.43 16.22 4.71
N ALA A 322 30.60 15.61 4.52
CA ALA A 322 31.06 14.40 5.21
C ALA A 322 31.53 14.63 6.66
N THR A 323 30.97 15.62 7.36
CA THR A 323 31.30 15.89 8.77
C THR A 323 30.31 15.21 9.70
N ASP A 324 30.76 14.89 10.92
CA ASP A 324 29.89 14.39 11.99
C ASP A 324 28.70 15.36 12.20
N SER A 325 27.54 14.97 11.69
CA SER A 325 26.24 15.66 11.78
C SER A 325 26.10 16.95 10.97
N SER A 326 26.28 16.84 9.66
CA SER A 326 25.63 17.77 8.74
C SER A 326 24.13 17.49 8.73
N THR A 327 23.30 18.50 8.99
CA THR A 327 21.84 18.31 9.09
C THR A 327 21.06 19.21 8.15
N LEU A 328 19.89 18.72 7.75
CA LEU A 328 18.82 19.49 7.14
C LEU A 328 17.55 19.34 7.94
N SER A 329 16.88 20.44 8.20
CA SER A 329 15.52 20.39 8.73
C SER A 329 14.67 21.47 8.08
N PRO A 330 13.50 21.14 7.50
CA PRO A 330 12.48 22.15 7.26
C PRO A 330 12.23 22.90 8.57
N ASN A 331 12.40 24.22 8.57
CA ASN A 331 12.29 25.04 9.78
C ASN A 331 10.82 25.30 10.13
N VAL A 332 10.08 24.22 10.39
CA VAL A 332 8.66 24.23 10.69
C VAL A 332 8.32 23.08 11.62
N ASN A 333 7.48 23.38 12.61
CA ASN A 333 6.89 22.38 13.48
C ASN A 333 5.70 21.73 12.76
N PHE A 334 5.80 20.45 12.40
CA PHE A 334 4.73 19.72 11.74
C PHE A 334 3.55 19.41 12.68
N ALA A 335 3.74 19.56 14.00
CA ALA A 335 2.65 19.45 14.97
C ALA A 335 1.77 20.71 15.07
N ASP A 336 2.22 21.83 14.49
CA ASP A 336 1.53 23.12 14.59
C ASP A 336 0.63 23.44 13.40
N GLY A 337 -0.35 24.30 13.66
CA GLY A 337 -1.16 24.95 12.62
C GLY A 337 -1.91 23.99 11.70
N ALA A 338 -1.96 24.33 10.41
CA ALA A 338 -2.69 23.57 9.41
C ALA A 338 -2.05 22.19 9.13
N ALA A 339 -0.73 22.07 9.30
CA ALA A 339 -0.02 20.80 9.15
C ALA A 339 -0.36 19.85 10.29
N GLY A 340 -0.23 20.28 11.54
CA GLY A 340 -0.63 19.48 12.70
C GLY A 340 -2.10 19.08 12.65
N ALA A 341 -2.98 20.01 12.26
CA ALA A 341 -4.39 19.71 12.05
C ALA A 341 -4.59 18.63 10.97
N ALA A 342 -3.87 18.71 9.85
CA ALA A 342 -3.92 17.72 8.79
C ALA A 342 -3.42 16.34 9.25
N ILE A 343 -2.28 16.27 9.94
CA ILE A 343 -1.73 15.03 10.51
C ILE A 343 -2.69 14.39 11.50
N ASN A 344 -3.21 15.17 12.46
CA ASN A 344 -4.18 14.71 13.45
C ASN A 344 -5.46 14.19 12.77
N SER A 345 -5.93 14.89 11.74
CA SER A 345 -7.14 14.49 11.01
C SER A 345 -6.92 13.29 10.08
N GLY A 346 -5.69 13.10 9.60
CA GLY A 346 -5.26 12.01 8.73
C GLY A 346 -4.88 10.73 9.47
N GLY A 347 -4.65 10.81 10.78
CA GLY A 347 -4.16 9.69 11.59
C GLY A 347 -2.68 9.39 11.36
N GLY A 348 -1.90 10.39 10.91
CA GLY A 348 -0.48 10.24 10.65
C GLY A 348 0.04 11.04 9.46
N PHE A 349 1.27 10.74 9.07
CA PHE A 349 1.98 11.41 7.97
C PHE A 349 2.95 10.47 7.25
N ILE A 350 3.37 10.90 6.07
CA ILE A 350 4.34 10.22 5.23
C ILE A 350 5.55 11.15 5.11
N ILE A 351 6.75 10.57 5.19
CA ILE A 351 8.00 11.19 4.74
C ILE A 351 8.51 10.33 3.58
N ASP A 352 8.70 10.92 2.41
CA ASP A 352 9.17 10.26 1.21
C ASP A 352 10.25 11.11 0.56
N PHE A 353 11.36 10.52 0.13
CA PHE A 353 12.47 11.23 -0.50
C PHE A 353 13.36 10.25 -1.25
N ASP A 354 14.11 10.78 -2.20
CA ASP A 354 15.20 10.09 -2.86
C ASP A 354 16.52 10.43 -2.19
N VAL A 355 17.40 9.45 -2.04
CA VAL A 355 18.73 9.62 -1.47
C VAL A 355 19.77 8.84 -2.26
N ASN A 356 20.92 9.45 -2.49
CA ASN A 356 22.05 8.83 -3.17
C ASN A 356 23.32 8.91 -2.29
N PRO A 357 23.98 7.78 -2.02
CA PRO A 357 25.28 7.76 -1.35
C PRO A 357 26.33 8.25 -2.33
N VAL A 358 26.95 9.39 -2.05
CA VAL A 358 28.04 9.86 -2.89
C VAL A 358 29.25 8.96 -2.65
N SER A 359 29.64 8.17 -3.66
CA SER A 359 30.79 7.26 -3.56
C SER A 359 32.08 8.02 -3.23
N GLY A 360 32.74 7.67 -2.12
CA GLY A 360 34.03 8.27 -1.78
C GLY A 360 34.55 8.00 -0.36
N SER A 361 34.22 6.85 0.23
CA SER A 361 34.49 6.56 1.65
C SER A 361 35.88 6.98 2.10
N ASN A 362 35.91 7.78 3.18
CA ASN A 362 37.11 7.89 3.99
C ASN A 362 37.11 6.84 5.12
N ASP A 363 35.99 6.14 5.34
CA ASP A 363 35.89 5.16 6.41
C ASP A 363 36.06 3.72 5.92
N THR A 364 37.31 3.24 5.97
CA THR A 364 37.63 1.81 5.80
C THR A 364 37.35 0.99 7.08
N GLY A 365 36.69 1.59 8.07
CA GLY A 365 36.62 1.15 9.46
C GLY A 365 35.31 0.53 9.93
N GLY A 366 34.39 0.09 9.07
CA GLY A 366 33.24 -0.75 9.48
C GLY A 366 32.19 -0.10 10.39
N ASP A 367 32.31 1.19 10.70
CA ASP A 367 31.35 2.02 11.44
C ASP A 367 30.64 3.03 10.50
N SER A 368 30.53 2.68 9.21
CA SER A 368 30.07 3.52 8.11
C SER A 368 28.55 3.72 8.11
N ASP A 369 28.14 4.61 9.01
CA ASP A 369 26.84 5.26 9.03
C ASP A 369 26.70 6.10 7.74
N TRP A 370 25.57 6.04 7.04
CA TRP A 370 25.41 6.72 5.74
C TRP A 370 24.52 7.96 5.86
N PHE A 371 23.26 7.77 6.24
CA PHE A 371 22.35 8.88 6.53
C PHE A 371 21.29 8.44 7.53
N ALA A 372 20.62 9.42 8.13
CA ALA A 372 19.52 9.18 9.03
C ALA A 372 18.37 10.15 8.80
N VAL A 373 17.18 9.70 9.18
CA VAL A 373 15.98 10.53 9.29
C VAL A 373 15.38 10.34 10.68
N SER A 374 15.04 11.44 11.33
CA SER A 374 14.39 11.44 12.64
C SER A 374 13.29 12.49 12.71
N PHE A 375 12.32 12.26 13.58
CA PHE A 375 11.18 13.15 13.79
C PHE A 375 10.77 13.18 15.26
N GLY A 376 9.86 14.09 15.61
CA GLY A 376 9.52 14.35 17.01
C GLY A 376 10.49 15.27 17.73
N HIS A 377 11.34 15.98 16.99
CA HIS A 377 12.24 16.95 17.61
C HIS A 377 11.49 18.17 18.15
N THR A 378 12.03 18.80 19.20
CA THR A 378 11.53 20.06 19.79
C THR A 378 12.03 21.32 19.08
N SER A 379 12.91 21.18 18.09
CA SER A 379 13.37 22.29 17.25
C SER A 379 13.97 21.78 15.94
N ALA A 380 14.01 22.63 14.92
CA ALA A 380 14.69 22.35 13.64
C ALA A 380 16.22 22.23 13.76
N THR A 381 16.78 22.65 14.90
CA THR A 381 18.20 22.53 15.22
C THR A 381 18.35 21.96 16.62
N PRO A 382 18.00 20.68 16.83
CA PRO A 382 18.04 20.09 18.15
C PRO A 382 19.49 20.11 18.66
N GLY A 383 19.67 20.36 19.95
CA GLY A 383 21.00 20.34 20.56
C GLY A 383 21.45 18.89 20.81
N GLY A 384 22.66 18.55 20.36
CA GLY A 384 23.23 17.21 20.54
C GLY A 384 23.79 16.66 19.22
N ASN A 385 24.78 15.78 19.28
CA ASN A 385 25.31 15.08 18.11
C ASN A 385 25.75 13.67 18.57
N PRO A 386 25.27 12.59 17.94
CA PRO A 386 24.36 12.56 16.78
C PRO A 386 22.88 12.73 17.18
N LEU A 387 22.08 13.37 16.32
CA LEU A 387 20.71 13.79 16.67
C LEU A 387 19.76 12.61 16.85
N ILE A 388 19.94 11.56 16.06
CA ILE A 388 19.15 10.33 16.16
C ILE A 388 19.30 9.59 17.50
N THR A 389 20.43 9.77 18.19
CA THR A 389 20.66 9.19 19.54
C THR A 389 20.29 10.14 20.66
N SER A 390 19.94 11.39 20.32
CA SER A 390 19.51 12.34 21.32
C SER A 390 18.12 11.95 21.81
N GLY A 391 17.88 12.05 23.12
CA GLY A 391 16.52 11.99 23.67
C GLY A 391 15.67 13.21 23.31
N SER A 392 16.03 13.93 22.24
CA SER A 392 15.21 14.97 21.64
C SER A 392 14.44 14.46 20.43
N ALA A 393 14.80 13.30 19.86
CA ALA A 393 14.03 12.62 18.82
C ALA A 393 13.10 11.60 19.47
N ASP A 394 11.84 11.54 19.04
CA ASP A 394 10.93 10.46 19.45
C ASP A 394 11.26 9.17 18.68
N PHE A 395 11.52 9.29 17.38
CA PHE A 395 11.95 8.17 16.54
C PHE A 395 13.02 8.63 15.55
N GLY A 396 13.99 7.74 15.32
CA GLY A 396 14.99 7.90 14.28
C GLY A 396 15.40 6.56 13.67
N ILE A 397 15.75 6.59 12.39
CA ILE A 397 16.34 5.45 11.70
C ILE A 397 17.61 5.89 10.99
N LEU A 398 18.65 5.10 11.18
CA LEU A 398 19.99 5.24 10.62
C LEU A 398 20.22 4.15 9.59
N PHE A 399 20.52 4.55 8.37
CA PHE A 399 20.84 3.66 7.26
C PHE A 399 22.36 3.58 7.12
N ARG A 400 22.87 2.38 6.86
CA ARG A 400 24.30 2.12 6.68
C ARG A 400 24.64 1.76 5.26
N ASP A 401 25.89 2.03 4.90
CA ASP A 401 26.44 1.71 3.59
C ASP A 401 26.63 0.19 3.37
N ASN A 402 26.62 -0.60 4.43
CA ASN A 402 26.67 -2.06 4.39
C ASN A 402 25.28 -2.70 4.20
N GLY A 403 24.23 -1.89 4.04
CA GLY A 403 22.85 -2.35 3.86
C GLY A 403 22.11 -2.68 5.15
N GLU A 404 22.71 -2.46 6.30
CA GLU A 404 22.02 -2.56 7.59
C GLU A 404 21.32 -1.24 7.96
N PHE A 405 20.47 -1.30 8.98
CA PHE A 405 19.94 -0.11 9.63
C PHE A 405 19.96 -0.24 11.16
N GLN A 406 19.82 0.90 11.84
CA GLN A 406 19.53 0.97 13.26
C GLN A 406 18.38 1.91 13.52
N MET A 407 17.59 1.58 14.53
CA MET A 407 16.48 2.41 14.97
C MET A 407 16.72 2.91 16.37
N PHE A 408 16.18 4.10 16.62
CA PHE A 408 16.24 4.77 17.89
C PHE A 408 14.84 5.21 18.29
N ASP A 409 14.46 4.90 19.52
CA ASP A 409 13.20 5.31 20.14
C ASP A 409 13.58 6.11 21.39
N ASN A 410 13.24 7.40 21.39
CA ASN A 410 13.61 8.33 22.47
C ASN A 410 15.12 8.32 22.78
N GLY A 411 15.93 8.25 21.71
CA GLY A 411 17.40 8.18 21.76
C GLY A 411 17.99 6.83 22.17
N ALA A 412 17.15 5.86 22.57
CA ALA A 412 17.61 4.50 22.88
C ALA A 412 17.66 3.65 21.61
N ASN A 413 18.78 2.96 21.39
CA ASN A 413 18.90 2.00 20.29
C ASN A 413 17.94 0.82 20.52
N VAL A 414 17.02 0.61 19.58
CA VAL A 414 15.99 -0.43 19.60
C VAL A 414 16.12 -1.39 18.41
N ALA A 415 17.28 -1.39 17.74
CA ALA A 415 17.50 -2.08 16.49
C ALA A 415 17.26 -3.61 16.60
N PRO A 416 16.58 -4.22 15.60
CA PRO A 416 16.54 -5.65 15.43
C PRO A 416 17.93 -6.22 15.10
N THR A 417 18.26 -7.39 15.63
CA THR A 417 19.60 -8.02 15.53
C THR A 417 20.01 -8.52 14.14
N ALA A 418 19.24 -8.36 13.06
CA ALA A 418 19.53 -9.08 11.79
C ALA A 418 18.88 -8.58 10.48
N SER A 419 18.42 -7.34 10.33
CA SER A 419 17.76 -6.91 9.08
C SER A 419 18.69 -6.12 8.15
N THR A 420 18.88 -6.66 6.93
CA THR A 420 19.66 -6.07 5.83
C THR A 420 18.74 -5.82 4.65
N PHE A 421 18.97 -4.74 3.89
CA PHE A 421 18.19 -4.38 2.70
C PHE A 421 18.61 -5.16 1.45
N ASP A 422 19.91 -5.43 1.29
CA ASP A 422 20.56 -6.34 0.34
C ASP A 422 22.07 -6.33 0.68
N ALA A 423 22.75 -7.48 0.62
CA ALA A 423 24.18 -7.58 0.95
C ALA A 423 25.11 -7.06 -0.17
N ASN A 424 24.55 -6.57 -1.28
CA ASN A 424 25.30 -6.13 -2.46
C ASN A 424 25.34 -4.59 -2.59
N VAL A 425 26.31 -3.99 -1.86
CA VAL A 425 27.09 -2.76 -2.14
C VAL A 425 26.31 -1.48 -2.52
N PHE A 426 26.24 -0.56 -1.56
CA PHE A 426 25.75 0.81 -1.70
C PHE A 426 26.87 1.75 -2.16
N ALA A 427 26.81 2.21 -3.42
CA ALA A 427 27.52 3.39 -3.92
C ALA A 427 27.03 3.75 -5.33
N GLY A 428 26.43 4.94 -5.52
CA GLY A 428 26.06 5.46 -6.84
C GLY A 428 24.66 5.10 -7.37
N GLU A 429 23.86 4.37 -6.59
CA GLU A 429 22.44 4.11 -6.88
C GLU A 429 21.55 5.08 -6.09
N VAL A 430 20.43 5.50 -6.69
CA VAL A 430 19.42 6.34 -6.02
C VAL A 430 18.40 5.43 -5.36
N TYR A 431 18.16 5.63 -4.06
CA TYR A 431 17.16 4.89 -3.30
C TYR A 431 15.97 5.80 -2.99
N ASN A 432 14.76 5.29 -3.18
CA ASN A 432 13.57 5.91 -2.65
C ASN A 432 13.30 5.38 -1.23
N ILE A 433 13.21 6.28 -0.26
CA ILE A 433 12.94 5.96 1.13
C ILE A 433 11.59 6.55 1.51
N ARG A 434 10.69 5.69 1.96
CA ARG A 434 9.37 6.11 2.45
C ARG A 434 9.14 5.63 3.87
N LEU A 435 8.88 6.56 4.77
CA LEU A 435 8.38 6.32 6.12
C LEU A 435 6.89 6.62 6.16
N VAL A 436 6.10 5.67 6.65
CA VAL A 436 4.68 5.87 6.96
C VAL A 436 4.54 5.85 8.48
N VAL A 437 4.19 7.01 9.03
CA VAL A 437 4.03 7.22 10.47
C VAL A 437 2.55 7.31 10.80
N ASP A 438 2.05 6.29 11.47
CA ASP A 438 0.68 6.24 11.99
C ASP A 438 0.66 6.84 13.40
N THR A 439 -0.21 7.83 13.64
CA THR A 439 -0.34 8.40 14.98
C THR A 439 -1.70 9.06 15.21
N ASP A 440 -2.17 8.99 16.46
CA ASP A 440 -3.40 9.65 16.91
C ASP A 440 -3.22 11.15 17.16
N ALA A 441 -1.96 11.61 17.31
CA ALA A 441 -1.63 13.01 17.48
C ALA A 441 -0.25 13.33 16.90
N ALA A 442 -0.11 14.51 16.30
CA ALA A 442 1.07 14.91 15.54
C ALA A 442 2.37 15.00 16.34
N ALA A 443 2.30 14.95 17.68
CA ALA A 443 3.45 14.96 18.59
C ALA A 443 3.11 14.44 20.01
N ALA A 444 2.18 13.47 20.16
CA ALA A 444 1.82 12.96 21.48
C ALA A 444 1.25 11.54 21.45
N GLY A 445 1.38 10.82 22.56
CA GLY A 445 0.80 9.49 22.74
C GLY A 445 1.68 8.40 22.15
N THR A 446 1.10 7.50 21.36
CA THR A 446 1.82 6.40 20.70
C THR A 446 1.75 6.56 19.19
N GLY A 447 2.81 6.12 18.52
CA GLY A 447 2.86 6.05 17.06
C GLY A 447 3.35 4.69 16.58
N GLY A 448 3.04 4.38 15.33
CA GLY A 448 3.60 3.26 14.60
C GLY A 448 4.37 3.79 13.40
N VAL A 449 5.51 3.18 13.07
CA VAL A 449 6.27 3.52 11.87
C VAL A 449 6.49 2.27 11.03
N ARG A 450 6.34 2.43 9.72
CA ARG A 450 6.72 1.46 8.70
C ARG A 450 7.65 2.15 7.73
N VAL A 451 8.63 1.42 7.23
CA VAL A 451 9.64 1.95 6.32
C VAL A 451 9.62 1.10 5.05
N PHE A 452 9.82 1.76 3.92
CA PHE A 452 9.92 1.15 2.61
C PHE A 452 11.18 1.66 1.93
N VAL A 453 11.89 0.76 1.25
CA VAL A 453 13.05 1.07 0.41
C VAL A 453 12.71 0.61 -1.00
N ASN A 454 12.72 1.52 -1.97
CA ASN A 454 12.32 1.26 -3.36
C ASN A 454 10.94 0.58 -3.48
N GLY A 455 10.01 0.96 -2.59
CA GLY A 455 8.65 0.38 -2.52
C GLY A 455 8.54 -0.95 -1.78
N VAL A 456 9.66 -1.56 -1.36
CA VAL A 456 9.68 -2.81 -0.59
C VAL A 456 9.66 -2.48 0.90
N ALA A 457 8.68 -3.04 1.63
CA ALA A 457 8.57 -2.87 3.08
C ALA A 457 9.71 -3.60 3.80
N ILE A 458 10.21 -3.00 4.89
CA ILE A 458 11.34 -3.54 5.64
C ILE A 458 10.89 -4.04 7.02
N ASP A 459 11.44 -5.17 7.47
CA ASP A 459 11.12 -5.71 8.79
C ASP A 459 11.87 -4.96 9.89
N LEU A 460 11.16 -4.09 10.60
CA LEU A 460 11.67 -3.29 11.71
C LEU A 460 11.73 -4.04 13.05
N THR A 461 11.14 -5.24 13.16
CA THR A 461 10.96 -5.92 14.46
C THR A 461 11.56 -7.33 14.54
N ASN A 462 12.17 -7.83 13.46
CA ASN A 462 12.51 -9.26 13.27
C ASN A 462 11.29 -10.19 13.43
N ASP A 463 10.10 -9.64 13.24
CA ASP A 463 8.85 -10.37 13.23
C ASP A 463 8.19 -10.06 11.88
N ILE A 464 8.33 -10.99 10.94
CA ILE A 464 7.77 -10.90 9.60
C ILE A 464 6.24 -10.71 9.59
N THR A 465 5.56 -10.94 10.73
CA THR A 465 4.12 -10.67 10.89
C THR A 465 3.81 -9.20 11.23
N SER A 466 4.82 -8.42 11.64
CA SER A 466 4.74 -7.01 12.01
C SER A 466 5.87 -6.19 11.35
N LEU A 467 5.63 -5.73 10.12
CA LEU A 467 6.56 -4.87 9.35
C LEU A 467 6.73 -3.44 9.92
N GLY A 468 6.21 -3.16 11.12
CA GLY A 468 6.23 -1.84 11.73
C GLY A 468 6.66 -1.87 13.19
N TYR A 469 7.21 -0.75 13.64
CA TYR A 469 7.65 -0.54 15.03
C TYR A 469 6.74 0.46 15.72
N ASN A 470 6.33 0.16 16.96
CA ASN A 470 5.55 1.08 17.78
C ASN A 470 6.50 1.89 18.68
N PHE A 471 6.39 3.20 18.63
CA PHE A 471 7.17 4.13 19.45
C PHE A 471 6.25 4.97 20.33
N THR A 472 6.83 5.65 21.32
CA THR A 472 6.11 6.59 22.18
C THR A 472 6.59 8.00 21.91
N TRP A 473 5.67 8.95 21.76
CA TRP A 473 5.98 10.36 21.76
C TRP A 473 6.26 10.79 23.22
N ASP A 474 7.52 11.06 23.55
CA ASP A 474 7.94 11.57 24.85
C ASP A 474 8.53 12.99 24.78
N ALA A 475 8.81 13.47 23.57
CA ALA A 475 9.16 14.86 23.30
C ALA A 475 7.95 15.78 23.47
N GLN A 476 8.25 17.05 23.76
CA GLN A 476 7.39 17.99 24.50
C GLN A 476 6.24 18.62 23.69
N GLY A 477 5.68 17.91 22.70
CA GLY A 477 4.53 18.35 21.91
C GLY A 477 4.87 19.01 20.56
N ASP A 478 6.13 18.96 20.15
CA ASP A 478 6.62 19.46 18.87
C ASP A 478 7.06 18.30 17.97
N ASN A 479 7.01 18.49 16.66
CA ASN A 479 7.43 17.52 15.67
C ASN A 479 8.20 18.21 14.54
N TYR A 480 9.50 18.39 14.75
CA TYR A 480 10.43 18.75 13.69
C TYR A 480 11.05 17.49 13.09
N ILE A 481 11.15 17.47 11.76
CA ILE A 481 11.77 16.39 10.98
C ILE A 481 13.19 16.81 10.60
N VAL A 482 14.15 15.92 10.82
CA VAL A 482 15.57 16.17 10.60
C VAL A 482 16.16 15.06 9.73
N PHE A 483 16.91 15.46 8.72
CA PHE A 483 17.79 14.61 7.92
C PHE A 483 19.23 14.85 8.36
N GLU A 484 20.00 13.78 8.50
CA GLU A 484 21.38 13.82 8.98
C GLU A 484 22.25 12.98 8.04
N SER A 485 23.41 13.51 7.62
CA SER A 485 24.49 12.69 7.08
C SER A 485 25.53 12.45 8.18
N ARG A 486 26.05 11.23 8.26
CA ARG A 486 27.05 10.84 9.26
C ARG A 486 28.26 10.29 8.54
N ASN A 487 29.46 10.81 8.80
CA ASN A 487 30.75 10.35 8.25
C ASN A 487 30.91 10.34 6.71
N GLU A 488 29.81 10.29 5.96
CA GLU A 488 29.76 10.15 4.52
C GLU A 488 28.82 11.21 3.92
N PRO A 489 29.13 11.73 2.73
CA PRO A 489 28.26 12.66 2.02
C PRO A 489 27.04 11.94 1.45
N ALA A 490 25.87 12.56 1.61
CA ALA A 490 24.63 12.12 1.00
C ALA A 490 23.99 13.29 0.25
N VAL A 491 23.35 12.98 -0.88
CA VAL A 491 22.49 13.93 -1.58
C VAL A 491 21.04 13.46 -1.51
N PHE A 492 20.15 14.40 -1.25
CA PHE A 492 18.71 14.18 -1.09
C PHE A 492 17.97 14.94 -2.17
N ASP A 493 16.90 14.33 -2.67
CA ASP A 493 16.05 14.90 -3.69
C ASP A 493 14.57 14.51 -3.47
N ASN A 494 13.65 15.19 -4.14
CA ASN A 494 12.24 14.85 -4.20
C ASN A 494 11.56 14.65 -2.83
N LEU A 495 11.89 15.50 -1.85
CA LEU A 495 11.28 15.44 -0.53
C LEU A 495 9.77 15.68 -0.62
N LEU A 496 9.00 14.81 0.01
CA LEU A 496 7.58 14.90 0.22
C LEU A 496 7.25 14.57 1.67
N ILE A 497 6.58 15.51 2.33
CA ILE A 497 5.94 15.34 3.62
C ILE A 497 4.45 15.60 3.42
N ALA A 498 3.63 14.59 3.65
CA ALA A 498 2.19 14.67 3.46
C ALA A 498 1.48 14.13 4.70
N ALA A 499 0.34 14.71 5.06
CA ALA A 499 -0.56 14.02 5.98
C ALA A 499 -1.06 12.74 5.31
N ILE A 500 -1.44 11.74 6.09
CA ILE A 500 -2.24 10.62 5.57
C ILE A 500 -3.65 11.18 5.24
N PRO A 501 -4.38 10.66 4.23
CA PRO A 501 -5.64 11.26 3.78
C PRO A 501 -6.69 11.31 4.87
N THR A 502 -7.40 12.44 4.96
CA THR A 502 -8.60 12.57 5.78
C THR A 502 -9.77 11.77 5.19
N PRO A 503 -10.59 11.07 5.99
CA PRO A 503 -11.83 10.46 5.52
C PRO A 503 -12.76 11.50 4.91
N ALA A 504 -13.38 11.17 3.78
CA ALA A 504 -14.53 11.91 3.27
C ALA A 504 -15.72 11.74 4.22
N ALA A 505 -16.33 12.85 4.66
CA ALA A 505 -17.57 12.80 5.43
C ALA A 505 -18.74 12.34 4.55
N LEU A 506 -19.48 11.30 4.99
CA LEU A 506 -20.81 11.03 4.46
C LEU A 506 -21.74 12.21 4.78
N PRO A 507 -22.53 12.73 3.83
CA PRO A 507 -23.52 13.75 4.14
C PRO A 507 -24.53 13.18 5.14
N ALA A 508 -24.56 13.75 6.35
CA ALA A 508 -25.46 13.42 7.45
C ALA A 508 -26.93 13.86 7.17
N GLY A 509 -27.47 13.51 6.00
CA GLY A 509 -28.73 14.03 5.49
C GLY A 509 -29.93 13.06 5.52
N LEU A 510 -29.76 11.76 5.78
CA LEU A 510 -30.83 10.77 5.54
C LEU A 510 -31.39 10.01 6.76
N MET A 511 -31.11 10.44 7.98
CA MET A 511 -31.61 9.77 9.21
C MET A 511 -32.54 10.62 10.08
N MET A 512 -33.21 11.65 9.53
CA MET A 512 -34.14 12.47 10.32
C MET A 512 -35.49 12.77 9.64
N PHE A 513 -36.07 11.79 8.94
CA PHE A 513 -37.48 11.85 8.49
C PHE A 513 -38.36 10.66 8.91
N GLY A 514 -37.88 9.80 9.81
CA GLY A 514 -38.62 8.62 10.28
C GLY A 514 -39.47 8.77 11.55
N LEU A 515 -39.48 9.93 12.21
CA LEU A 515 -40.04 10.08 13.56
C LEU A 515 -40.96 11.29 13.77
N ILE A 516 -41.74 11.70 12.77
CA ILE A 516 -42.91 12.60 12.99
C ILE A 516 -44.06 12.19 12.07
N ALA A 517 -44.66 11.01 12.30
CA ALA A 517 -45.92 10.65 11.65
C ALA A 517 -46.75 9.61 12.41
N LEU A 518 -46.81 9.66 13.75
CA LEU A 518 -47.76 8.85 14.52
C LEU A 518 -48.23 9.58 15.78
N ARG A 519 -49.00 10.65 15.60
CA ARG A 519 -50.00 11.11 16.59
C ARG A 519 -50.98 12.11 15.98
N ARG A 520 -52.16 11.60 15.62
CA ARG A 520 -53.51 12.20 15.82
C ARG A 520 -54.45 11.77 14.69
N ARG A 521 -55.40 10.90 15.03
CA ARG A 521 -56.84 11.07 14.76
C ARG A 521 -57.62 10.28 15.80
N ALA A 522 -58.04 10.98 16.84
CA ALA A 522 -59.24 10.66 17.57
C ALA A 522 -60.30 11.65 17.08
N HIS A 523 -61.30 11.10 16.37
CA HIS A 523 -62.68 11.52 16.14
C HIS A 523 -63.14 10.90 14.82
#